data_AF-A0A7C3TDU6-F1
#
_entry.id   AF-A0A7C3TDU6-F1
#
_cell.length_a   1.000
_cell.length_b   1.000
_cell.length_c   1.000
_cell.angle_alpha   90.00
_cell.angle_beta   90.00
_cell.angle_gamma   90.00
#
_symmetry.space_group_name_H-M   'P 1'
#
loop_
_entity.id
_entity.type
_entity.pdbx_description
1 polymer ?
#
loop_
_entity_poly.entity_id
_entity_poly.type
_entity_poly.pdbx_seq_one_letter_code
_entity_poly.pdbx_strand_id
1 'polypeptide(L)'
;MYEYVKNDEILSQLVKNSVLTEKQLATYMAYQFRKYRTENSEIYTRLGEKVSKGVFHRTLQQARRNIKRSILTIILLGYLDITDVTDVTRDITDLIEVGRQIKNIKDLALGQEINDFDKKKALELLSDILRRLDKAIK
;
A
#
# COMPACT_ATOMS: atom_id res chain seq x y z
N MET A 1 1.14 16.26 -3.28
CA MET A 1 1.80 15.05 -2.76
C MET A 1 1.50 15.02 -1.27
N TYR A 2 0.77 14.01 -0.80
CA TYR A 2 0.27 13.97 0.58
C TYR A 2 1.42 13.90 1.56
N GLU A 3 1.41 14.75 2.58
CA GLU A 3 2.47 14.86 3.60
C GLU A 3 2.77 13.52 4.28
N TYR A 4 1.73 12.68 4.50
CA TYR A 4 1.87 11.34 5.05
C TYR A 4 2.67 10.36 4.15
N VAL A 5 2.50 10.45 2.82
CA VAL A 5 3.24 9.59 1.87
C VAL A 5 4.64 10.15 1.60
N LYS A 6 4.83 11.48 1.70
CA LYS A 6 6.17 12.10 1.61
C LYS A 6 7.07 11.71 2.77
N ASN A 7 6.51 11.64 3.98
CA ASN A 7 7.28 11.43 5.20
C ASN A 7 7.53 9.95 5.50
N ASP A 8 6.85 9.04 4.78
CA ASP A 8 7.01 7.59 4.89
C ASP A 8 7.59 7.02 3.57
N GLU A 9 8.90 6.87 3.55
CA GLU A 9 9.65 6.39 2.38
C GLU A 9 9.25 4.97 1.96
N ILE A 10 8.96 4.11 2.94
CA ILE A 10 8.50 2.73 2.70
C ILE A 10 7.13 2.77 2.02
N LEU A 11 6.19 3.56 2.56
CA LEU A 11 4.87 3.73 1.96
C LEU A 11 4.95 4.32 0.55
N SER A 12 5.85 5.28 0.33
CA SER A 12 6.08 5.88 -0.99
C SER A 12 6.52 4.84 -2.02
N GLN A 13 7.49 3.97 -1.66
CA GLN A 13 7.94 2.89 -2.52
C GLN A 13 6.84 1.86 -2.80
N LEU A 14 6.07 1.46 -1.77
CA LEU A 14 4.95 0.54 -1.95
C LEU A 14 3.86 1.10 -2.86
N VAL A 15 3.51 2.39 -2.72
CA VAL A 15 2.49 3.03 -3.56
C VAL A 15 2.95 3.10 -5.01
N LYS A 16 4.19 3.52 -5.26
CA LYS A 16 4.76 3.64 -6.62
C LYS A 16 4.75 2.32 -7.39
N ASN A 17 4.93 1.21 -6.69
CA ASN A 17 5.00 -0.13 -7.28
C ASN A 17 3.68 -0.91 -7.18
N SER A 18 2.59 -0.26 -6.77
CA SER A 18 1.27 -0.90 -6.65
C SER A 18 0.27 -0.38 -7.69
N VAL A 19 -0.86 -1.07 -7.82
CA VAL A 19 -1.98 -0.65 -8.68
C VAL A 19 -2.74 0.56 -8.12
N LEU A 20 -2.47 0.96 -6.87
CA LEU A 20 -3.13 2.10 -6.24
C LEU A 20 -2.34 3.39 -6.46
N THR A 21 -3.01 4.42 -6.98
CA THR A 21 -2.46 5.78 -6.99
C THR A 21 -2.46 6.38 -5.58
N GLU A 22 -1.61 7.39 -5.32
CA GLU A 22 -1.60 8.13 -4.05
C GLU A 22 -3.00 8.63 -3.65
N LYS A 23 -3.76 9.16 -4.62
CA LYS A 23 -5.13 9.67 -4.39
C LYS A 23 -6.09 8.54 -3.99
N GLN A 24 -5.98 7.38 -4.63
CA GLN A 24 -6.80 6.22 -4.32
C GLN A 24 -6.48 5.65 -2.93
N LEU A 25 -5.20 5.52 -2.59
CA LEU A 25 -4.78 5.10 -1.26
C LEU A 25 -5.28 6.08 -0.19
N ALA A 26 -5.04 7.38 -0.37
CA ALA A 26 -5.47 8.42 0.57
C ALA A 26 -6.98 8.40 0.82
N THR A 27 -7.78 8.32 -0.25
CA THR A 27 -9.24 8.21 -0.15
C THR A 27 -9.68 6.91 0.54
N TYR A 28 -9.04 5.79 0.23
CA TYR A 28 -9.36 4.50 0.85
C TYR A 28 -9.04 4.49 2.35
N MET A 29 -7.87 5.00 2.76
CA MET A 29 -7.49 5.12 4.17
C MET A 29 -8.44 6.06 4.92
N ALA A 30 -8.75 7.24 4.37
CA ALA A 30 -9.69 8.18 4.99
C ALA A 30 -11.07 7.53 5.22
N TYR A 31 -11.54 6.72 4.26
CA TYR A 31 -12.76 5.94 4.39
C TYR A 31 -12.66 4.88 5.50
N GLN A 32 -11.59 4.07 5.51
CA GLN A 32 -11.43 2.98 6.48
C GLN A 32 -11.31 3.49 7.92
N PHE A 33 -10.61 4.59 8.14
CA PHE A 33 -10.50 5.21 9.47
C PHE A 33 -11.70 6.10 9.83
N ARG A 34 -12.72 6.18 8.97
CA ARG A 34 -13.88 7.08 9.12
C ARG A 34 -13.48 8.56 9.27
N LYS A 35 -12.29 8.95 8.80
CA LYS A 35 -11.72 10.31 8.85
C LYS A 35 -11.92 11.10 7.54
N TYR A 36 -13.09 10.95 6.91
CA TYR A 36 -13.36 11.54 5.60
C TYR A 36 -14.47 12.60 5.61
N ARG A 37 -15.10 12.84 6.77
CA ARG A 37 -16.10 13.88 6.99
C ARG A 37 -15.76 14.68 8.23
N THR A 38 -16.02 15.98 8.19
CA THR A 38 -16.09 16.82 9.38
C THR A 38 -17.53 16.79 9.91
N GLU A 39 -17.73 17.07 11.20
CA GLU A 39 -19.05 17.04 11.87
C GLU A 39 -20.10 17.94 11.18
N ASN A 40 -19.68 18.98 10.46
CA ASN A 40 -20.51 19.79 9.56
C ASN A 40 -20.38 19.30 8.10
N SER A 41 -21.48 18.78 7.55
CA SER A 41 -21.53 17.50 6.83
C SER A 41 -21.44 17.53 5.29
N GLU A 42 -20.88 18.57 4.68
CA GLU A 42 -20.75 18.64 3.21
C GLU A 42 -19.33 18.51 2.66
N ILE A 43 -18.32 18.65 3.53
CA ILE A 43 -16.92 18.65 3.11
C ILE A 43 -16.33 17.25 3.30
N TYR A 44 -15.89 16.65 2.19
CA TYR A 44 -15.15 15.39 2.23
C TYR A 44 -13.67 15.69 2.30
N THR A 45 -12.94 14.88 3.04
CA THR A 45 -11.49 14.99 3.14
C THR A 45 -10.81 13.68 2.82
N ARG A 46 -9.66 13.76 2.15
CA ARG A 46 -8.71 12.65 2.05
C ARG A 46 -7.36 13.17 2.54
N LEU A 47 -6.93 12.66 3.70
CA LEU A 47 -5.65 13.02 4.33
C LEU A 47 -5.34 14.54 4.30
N GLY A 48 -6.28 15.37 4.76
CA GLY A 48 -6.13 16.83 4.87
C GLY A 48 -6.56 17.64 3.63
N GLU A 49 -6.73 17.03 2.46
CA GLU A 49 -7.23 17.72 1.26
C GLU A 49 -8.77 17.69 1.22
N LYS A 50 -9.40 18.87 1.10
CA LYS A 50 -10.85 18.99 0.87
C LYS A 50 -11.19 18.60 -0.56
N VAL A 51 -12.19 17.74 -0.73
CA VAL A 51 -12.69 17.28 -2.02
C VAL A 51 -14.22 17.27 -2.02
N SER A 52 -14.83 17.35 -3.20
CA SER A 52 -16.28 17.18 -3.31
C SER A 52 -16.69 15.73 -3.03
N LYS A 53 -17.92 15.55 -2.54
CA LYS A 53 -18.54 14.22 -2.32
C LYS A 53 -18.41 13.31 -3.55
N GLY A 54 -18.71 13.84 -4.74
CA GLY A 54 -18.64 13.08 -5.99
C GLY A 54 -17.22 12.64 -6.34
N VAL A 55 -16.24 13.53 -6.20
CA VAL A 55 -14.81 13.20 -6.43
C VAL A 55 -14.34 12.14 -5.45
N PHE A 56 -14.71 12.27 -4.17
CA PHE A 56 -14.35 11.31 -3.15
C PHE A 56 -14.91 9.92 -3.48
N HIS A 57 -16.22 9.80 -3.73
CA HIS A 57 -16.84 8.51 -4.00
C HIS A 57 -16.37 7.86 -5.30
N ARG A 58 -16.12 8.64 -6.36
CA ARG A 58 -15.51 8.12 -7.59
C ARG A 58 -14.11 7.56 -7.33
N THR A 59 -13.27 8.30 -6.59
CA THR A 59 -11.92 7.84 -6.24
C THR A 59 -11.96 6.58 -5.36
N LEU A 60 -12.89 6.53 -4.40
CA LEU A 60 -13.09 5.36 -3.54
C LEU A 60 -13.51 4.13 -4.34
N GLN A 61 -14.42 4.29 -5.30
CA GLN A 61 -14.86 3.21 -6.16
C GLN A 61 -13.71 2.68 -7.03
N GLN A 62 -12.87 3.57 -7.57
CA GLN A 62 -11.67 3.18 -8.31
C GLN A 62 -10.70 2.38 -7.43
N ALA A 63 -10.41 2.86 -6.22
CA ALA A 63 -9.55 2.16 -5.27
C ALA A 63 -10.07 0.75 -4.97
N ARG A 64 -11.37 0.62 -4.65
CA ARG A 64 -12.03 -0.67 -4.39
C ARG A 64 -11.99 -1.61 -5.60
N ARG A 65 -12.22 -1.08 -6.80
CA ARG A 65 -12.15 -1.87 -8.04
C ARG A 65 -10.75 -2.43 -8.27
N ASN A 66 -9.73 -1.61 -8.04
CA ASN A 66 -8.33 -2.02 -8.17
C ASN A 66 -7.99 -3.10 -7.14
N ILE A 67 -8.30 -2.89 -5.86
CA ILE A 67 -8.10 -3.89 -4.79
C ILE A 67 -8.81 -5.21 -5.13
N LYS A 68 -10.09 -5.16 -5.51
CA LYS A 68 -10.86 -6.36 -5.87
C LYS A 68 -10.21 -7.12 -7.03
N ARG A 69 -9.75 -6.42 -8.06
CA ARG A 69 -9.08 -7.04 -9.21
C ARG A 69 -7.76 -7.68 -8.80
N SER A 70 -6.91 -6.98 -8.05
CA SER A 70 -5.64 -7.54 -7.57
C SER A 70 -5.84 -8.81 -6.73
N ILE A 71 -6.83 -8.83 -5.84
CA ILE A 71 -7.18 -10.03 -5.06
C ILE A 71 -7.64 -11.17 -5.98
N LEU A 72 -8.53 -10.89 -6.94
CA LEU A 72 -8.99 -11.91 -7.88
C LEU A 72 -7.88 -12.42 -8.79
N THR A 73 -6.92 -11.58 -9.17
CA THR A 73 -5.73 -12.00 -9.93
C THR A 73 -4.88 -12.96 -9.11
N ILE A 74 -4.64 -12.65 -7.84
CA ILE A 74 -3.96 -13.54 -6.89
C ILE A 74 -4.66 -14.90 -6.79
N ILE A 75 -5.99 -14.89 -6.59
CA ILE A 75 -6.80 -16.12 -6.50
C ILE A 75 -6.75 -16.89 -7.83
N LEU A 76 -6.83 -16.21 -8.96
CA LEU A 76 -6.79 -16.82 -10.29
C LEU A 76 -5.45 -17.53 -10.52
N LEU A 77 -4.33 -16.92 -10.14
CA LEU A 77 -3.00 -17.52 -10.26
C LEU A 77 -2.89 -18.79 -9.42
N GLY A 78 -3.37 -18.76 -8.17
CA GLY A 78 -3.44 -19.95 -7.32
C GLY A 78 -4.38 -21.03 -7.88
N TYR A 79 -5.51 -20.65 -8.47
CA TYR A 79 -6.44 -21.58 -9.12
C TYR A 79 -5.83 -22.28 -10.34
N LEU A 80 -4.98 -21.59 -11.08
CA LEU A 80 -4.29 -22.13 -12.25
C LEU A 80 -3.01 -22.89 -11.91
N ASP A 81 -2.68 -23.02 -10.61
CA ASP A 81 -1.40 -23.57 -10.13
C ASP A 81 -0.16 -22.85 -10.72
N ILE A 82 -0.33 -21.55 -11.03
CA ILE A 82 0.74 -20.67 -11.49
C ILE A 82 1.22 -19.89 -10.27
N THR A 83 2.02 -20.53 -9.43
CA THR A 83 2.55 -19.93 -8.19
C THR A 83 4.00 -19.46 -8.33
N ASP A 84 4.75 -20.01 -9.30
CA ASP A 84 6.09 -19.57 -9.70
C ASP A 84 6.03 -18.32 -10.61
N VAL A 85 5.21 -17.33 -10.25
CA VAL A 85 5.01 -16.13 -11.08
C VAL A 85 6.23 -15.22 -11.06
N THR A 86 7.09 -15.38 -10.06
CA THR A 86 8.36 -14.63 -9.93
C THR A 86 9.42 -15.47 -9.21
N ASP A 87 10.71 -15.30 -9.53
CA ASP A 87 11.84 -15.87 -8.77
C ASP A 87 11.93 -15.38 -7.31
N VAL A 88 10.97 -14.55 -6.87
CA VAL A 88 10.93 -13.95 -5.55
C VAL A 88 10.30 -14.89 -4.52
N THR A 89 9.35 -15.73 -4.94
CA THR A 89 8.51 -16.52 -4.03
C THR A 89 7.73 -17.56 -4.82
N ARG A 90 7.62 -18.76 -4.23
CA ARG A 90 6.75 -19.85 -4.72
C ARG A 90 5.38 -19.88 -4.04
N ASP A 91 5.21 -19.11 -2.97
CA ASP A 91 4.01 -19.09 -2.13
C ASP A 91 3.61 -17.65 -1.82
N ILE A 92 2.38 -17.30 -2.19
CA ILE A 92 1.81 -15.98 -1.93
C ILE A 92 1.75 -15.62 -0.44
N THR A 93 1.75 -16.62 0.43
CA THR A 93 1.84 -16.47 1.89
C THR A 93 3.15 -15.78 2.29
N ASP A 94 4.25 -16.05 1.56
CA ASP A 94 5.55 -15.40 1.79
C ASP A 94 5.48 -13.90 1.51
N LEU A 95 4.72 -13.48 0.48
CA LEU A 95 4.52 -12.06 0.16
C LEU A 95 3.74 -11.33 1.24
N ILE A 96 2.73 -12.00 1.83
CA ILE A 96 1.96 -11.44 2.94
C ILE A 96 2.88 -11.29 4.17
N GLU A 97 3.73 -12.28 4.43
CA GLU A 97 4.64 -12.26 5.57
C GLU A 97 5.71 -11.16 5.43
N VAL A 98 6.25 -10.95 4.22
CA VAL A 98 7.09 -9.77 3.92
C VAL A 98 6.37 -8.48 4.29
N GLY A 99 5.11 -8.32 3.87
CA GLY A 99 4.31 -7.14 4.20
C GLY A 99 4.16 -6.95 5.71
N ARG A 100 3.99 -8.04 6.47
CA ARG A 100 3.96 -8.01 7.94
C ARG A 100 5.31 -7.67 8.54
N GLN A 101 6.42 -8.21 8.04
CA GLN A 101 7.76 -7.89 8.51
C GLN A 101 8.07 -6.40 8.31
N ILE A 102 7.78 -5.85 7.12
CA ILE A 102 7.94 -4.43 6.83
C ILE A 102 7.08 -3.59 7.79
N LYS A 103 5.82 -4.00 8.01
CA LYS A 103 4.93 -3.34 8.97
C LYS A 103 5.45 -3.43 10.41
N ASN A 104 5.91 -4.60 10.85
CA ASN A 104 6.41 -4.81 12.22
C ASN A 104 7.67 -3.99 12.47
N ILE A 105 8.61 -3.95 11.51
CA ILE A 105 9.78 -3.09 11.60
C ILE A 105 9.36 -1.61 11.72
N LYS A 106 8.37 -1.19 10.93
CA LYS A 106 7.79 0.16 11.02
C LYS A 106 7.11 0.42 12.36
N ASP A 107 6.29 -0.50 12.86
CA ASP A 107 5.50 -0.33 14.08
C ASP A 107 6.39 -0.35 15.33
N LEU A 108 7.43 -1.19 15.36
CA LEU A 108 8.48 -1.17 16.39
C LEU A 108 9.21 0.19 16.42
N ALA A 109 9.41 0.80 15.25
CA ALA A 109 10.00 2.14 15.11
C ALA A 109 9.06 3.30 15.51
N LEU A 110 7.76 3.06 15.73
CA LEU A 110 6.81 4.07 16.22
C LEU A 110 6.77 4.17 17.76
N GLY A 111 7.38 3.22 18.47
CA GLY A 111 7.42 3.16 19.94
C GLY A 111 8.62 3.85 20.59
N GLN A 112 9.69 4.13 19.84
CA GLN A 112 10.90 4.83 20.31
C GLN A 112 11.47 5.68 19.17
N GLU A 113 11.99 6.87 19.47
CA GLU A 113 12.65 7.75 18.49
C GLU A 113 13.63 6.95 17.61
N ILE A 114 13.55 7.20 16.30
CA ILE A 114 14.23 6.49 15.21
C ILE A 114 15.67 6.08 15.59
N ASN A 115 16.01 4.80 15.45
CA ASN A 115 17.37 4.47 15.01
C ASN A 115 17.32 4.33 13.47
N ASP A 116 18.28 4.94 12.77
CA ASP A 116 18.36 4.88 11.30
C ASP A 116 18.57 3.46 10.77
N PHE A 117 19.00 2.53 11.64
CA PHE A 117 19.34 1.16 11.30
C PHE A 117 18.09 0.30 10.99
N ASP A 118 17.03 0.38 11.78
CA ASP A 118 15.79 -0.39 11.55
C ASP A 118 15.05 0.10 10.30
N LYS A 119 15.01 1.42 10.09
CA LYS A 119 14.48 2.01 8.85
C LYS A 119 15.28 1.55 7.62
N LYS A 120 16.61 1.58 7.71
CA LYS A 120 17.50 1.12 6.63
C LYS A 120 17.27 -0.36 6.31
N LYS A 121 17.12 -1.21 7.33
CA LYS A 121 16.84 -2.64 7.16
C LYS A 121 15.52 -2.92 6.44
N ALA A 122 14.45 -2.19 6.77
CA ALA A 122 13.18 -2.30 6.05
C ALA A 122 13.30 -1.85 4.58
N LEU A 123 14.03 -0.76 4.32
CA LEU A 123 14.28 -0.27 2.97
C LEU A 123 15.15 -1.23 2.15
N GLU A 124 16.17 -1.84 2.75
CA GLU A 124 17.00 -2.88 2.12
C GLU A 124 16.14 -4.08 1.74
N LEU A 125 15.33 -4.60 2.67
CA LEU A 125 14.42 -5.73 2.41
C LEU A 125 13.44 -5.40 1.26
N LEU A 126 12.82 -4.22 1.28
CA LEU A 126 11.90 -3.79 0.23
C LEU A 126 12.62 -3.65 -1.12
N SER A 127 13.82 -3.04 -1.14
CA SER A 127 14.61 -2.84 -2.34
C SER A 127 15.05 -4.17 -2.96
N ASP A 128 15.45 -5.13 -2.14
CA ASP A 128 15.82 -6.46 -2.60
C ASP A 128 14.64 -7.19 -3.22
N ILE A 129 13.46 -7.09 -2.62
CA ILE A 129 12.23 -7.70 -3.15
C ILE A 129 11.85 -7.07 -4.48
N LEU A 130 11.82 -5.73 -4.57
CA LEU A 130 11.54 -5.02 -5.82
C LEU A 130 12.52 -5.42 -6.92
N ARG A 131 13.82 -5.49 -6.61
CA ARG A 131 14.86 -5.92 -7.56
C ARG A 131 14.62 -7.35 -8.05
N ARG A 132 14.21 -8.27 -7.17
CA ARG A 132 13.91 -9.65 -7.56
C ARG A 132 12.66 -9.72 -8.43
N LEU A 133 11.63 -8.91 -8.13
CA LEU A 133 10.39 -8.84 -8.93
C LEU A 133 10.69 -8.30 -10.33
N ASP A 134 11.49 -7.23 -10.45
CA ASP A 134 11.86 -6.63 -11.73
C ASP A 134 12.67 -7.59 -12.62
N LYS A 135 13.50 -8.46 -12.01
CA LYS A 135 14.25 -9.49 -12.75
C LYS A 135 13.33 -10.58 -13.31
N ALA A 136 12.31 -10.97 -12.57
CA ALA A 136 11.40 -12.03 -12.99
C ALA A 136 10.45 -11.63 -14.14
N ILE A 137 10.32 -10.33 -14.41
CA ILE A 137 9.46 -9.79 -15.48
C ILE A 137 10.22 -9.63 -16.81
N LYS A 138 11.56 -9.77 -16.82
CA LYS A 138 12.41 -9.67 -18.03
C LYS A 138 12.69 -11.04 -18.63
#